data_AF-A0A0L8G227-F1
#
_entry.id   AF-A0A0L8G227-F1
#
_cell.length_a   1.000
_cell.length_b   1.000
_cell.length_c   1.000
_cell.angle_alpha   90.00
_cell.angle_beta   90.00
_cell.angle_gamma   90.00
#
_symmetry.space_group_name_H-M   'P 1'
#
loop_
_entity.id
_entity.type
_entity.pdbx_description
1 polymer ?
#
loop_
_entity_poly.entity_id
_entity_poly.type
_entity_poly.pdbx_seq_one_letter_code
_entity_poly.pdbx_strand_id
1 'polypeptide(L)' 'QNVSRNEYEKLSHYKDLQIEITKMWKLSATIIPAVIGALGMIKKGAEKYIKQLPGNSNLCELQKITLMGTAHTLWKALSI' A
#
# COMPACT_ATOMS: atom_id res chain seq x y z
N GLN A 1 -13.42 9.45 1.44
CA GLN A 1 -12.75 10.14 2.56
C GLN A 1 -11.72 9.26 3.27
N ASN A 2 -12.04 8.02 3.65
CA ASN A 2 -11.14 7.18 4.48
C ASN A 2 -9.83 6.76 3.78
N VAL A 3 -9.86 6.32 2.51
CA VAL A 3 -8.65 5.86 1.79
C VAL A 3 -7.59 6.96 1.71
N SER A 4 -7.98 8.21 1.44
CA SER A 4 -7.06 9.35 1.40
C SER A 4 -6.44 9.67 2.76
N ARG A 5 -7.22 9.53 3.84
CA ARG A 5 -6.72 9.71 5.21
C ARG A 5 -5.72 8.61 5.55
N ASN A 6 -6.05 7.35 5.27
CA ASN A 6 -5.15 6.21 5.48
C ASN A 6 -3.85 6.32 4.67
N GLU A 7 -3.90 6.85 3.44
CA GLU A 7 -2.70 7.13 2.65
C GLU A 7 -1.76 8.12 3.36
N TYR A 8 -2.32 9.24 3.87
CA TYR A 8 -1.55 10.23 4.60
C TYR A 8 -0.98 9.67 5.91
N GLU A 9 -1.79 8.93 6.67
CA GLU A 9 -1.36 8.29 7.92
C GLU A 9 -0.17 7.35 7.68
N LYS A 10 -0.23 6.53 6.62
CA LYS A 10 0.88 5.65 6.24
C LYS A 10 2.13 6.45 5.86
N LEU A 11 1.99 7.49 5.04
CA LEU A 11 3.12 8.34 4.66
C LEU A 11 3.76 9.04 5.87
N SER A 12 2.95 9.53 6.80
CA SER A 12 3.42 10.19 8.01
C SER A 12 4.12 9.20 8.96
N HIS A 13 3.53 8.03 9.16
CA HIS A 13 4.03 7.04 10.11
C HIS A 13 5.40 6.46 9.70
N TYR A 14 5.64 6.27 8.40
CA TYR A 14 6.89 5.71 7.89
C TYR A 14 7.95 6.77 7.54
N LYS A 15 7.69 8.05 7.83
CA LYS A 15 8.59 9.14 7.45
C LYS A 15 9.91 9.11 8.22
N ASP A 16 9.87 8.87 9.53
CA ASP A 16 11.08 8.71 10.33
C ASP A 16 11.91 7.52 9.85
N LEU A 17 11.27 6.39 9.57
CA LEU A 17 11.95 5.21 9.04
C LEU A 17 12.64 5.49 7.68
N GLN A 18 11.98 6.24 6.80
CA GLN A 18 12.58 6.66 5.53
C GLN A 18 13.85 7.50 5.78
N ILE A 19 13.82 8.42 6.74
CA ILE A 19 14.97 9.26 7.11
C ILE A 19 16.10 8.40 7.67
N GLU A 20 15.79 7.48 8.57
CA GLU A 20 16.77 6.58 9.19
C GLU A 20 17.45 5.67 8.15
N ILE A 21 16.68 5.04 7.27
CA ILE A 21 17.21 4.21 6.18
C ILE A 21 18.10 5.05 5.25
N THR A 22 17.65 6.25 4.89
CA THR A 22 18.43 7.16 4.03
C THR A 22 19.76 7.53 4.68
N LYS A 23 19.77 7.81 6.00
CA LYS A 23 20.99 8.12 6.76
C LYS A 23 21.93 6.92 6.89
N MET A 24 21.39 5.74 7.23
CA MET A 24 22.19 4.53 7.44
C MET A 24 22.85 4.05 6.15
N TRP A 25 22.09 4.00 5.06
CA TRP A 25 22.54 3.41 3.80
C TRP A 25 23.10 4.42 2.81
N LYS A 26 22.96 5.74 3.09
CA LYS A 26 23.32 6.84 2.17
C LYS A 26 22.67 6.70 0.78
N LEU A 27 21.49 6.09 0.72
CA LEU A 27 20.70 5.85 -0.48
C LEU A 27 19.34 6.55 -0.37
N SER A 28 18.77 6.98 -1.49
CA SER A 28 17.42 7.57 -1.50
C SER A 28 16.36 6.50 -1.25
N ALA A 29 15.65 6.59 -0.12
CA ALA A 29 14.49 5.76 0.17
C ALA A 29 13.19 6.48 -0.23
N THR A 30 12.23 5.77 -0.82
CA THR A 30 10.91 6.30 -1.20
C THR A 30 9.80 5.48 -0.57
N ILE A 31 8.83 6.15 0.05
CA ILE A 31 7.64 5.49 0.63
C ILE A 31 6.58 5.34 -0.45
N ILE A 32 6.19 4.10 -0.73
CA ILE A 32 5.11 3.76 -1.68
C ILE A 32 3.93 3.19 -0.87
N PRO A 33 2.88 3.99 -0.60
CA PRO A 33 1.72 3.52 0.16
C PRO A 33 0.82 2.63 -0.71
N ALA A 34 0.67 1.37 -0.30
CA ALA A 34 -0.35 0.46 -0.84
C ALA A 34 -1.59 0.50 0.05
N VAL A 35 -2.60 1.28 -0.34
CA VAL A 35 -3.87 1.40 0.41
C VAL A 35 -5.03 0.99 -0.48
N ILE A 36 -5.65 -0.12 -0.12
CA ILE A 36 -6.86 -0.67 -0.77
C ILE A 36 -7.93 -0.75 0.30
N GLY A 37 -9.10 -0.15 0.03
CA GLY A 37 -10.24 -0.22 0.94
C GLY A 37 -10.81 -1.65 1.03
N ALA A 38 -11.57 -1.94 2.09
CA ALA A 38 -12.13 -3.28 2.31
C ALA A 38 -12.95 -3.83 1.12
N LEU A 39 -13.63 -2.95 0.38
CA LEU A 39 -14.40 -3.29 -0.82
C LEU A 39 -13.57 -3.21 -2.12
N GLY A 40 -12.24 -3.21 -2.02
CA GLY A 40 -11.35 -3.01 -3.15
C GLY A 40 -11.25 -1.56 -3.63
N MET A 41 -11.78 -0.58 -2.89
CA MET A 41 -11.70 0.82 -3.32
C MET A 41 -10.25 1.31 -3.38
N ILE A 42 -9.87 1.90 -4.51
CA ILE A 42 -8.55 2.52 -4.70
C ILE A 42 -8.74 4.02 -4.95
N LYS A 43 -7.86 4.83 -4.35
CA LYS A 43 -7.85 6.28 -4.56
C LYS A 43 -7.41 6.61 -5.99
N LYS A 44 -8.12 7.55 -6.62
CA LYS A 44 -7.69 8.13 -7.91
C LYS A 44 -6.28 8.71 -7.77
N GLY A 45 -5.39 8.35 -8.69
CA GLY A 45 -3.98 8.75 -8.66
C GLY A 45 -3.06 7.82 -7.88
N ALA A 46 -3.53 6.70 -7.33
CA ALA A 46 -2.67 5.66 -6.74
C ALA A 46 -1.68 5.05 -7.76
N GLU A 47 -2.02 5.13 -9.05
CA GLU A 47 -1.15 4.70 -10.17
C GLU A 47 0.22 5.38 -10.13
N LYS A 48 0.33 6.62 -9.62
CA LYS A 48 1.60 7.34 -9.49
C LYS A 48 2.59 6.61 -8.58
N TYR A 49 2.09 5.87 -7.59
CA TYR A 49 2.90 5.11 -6.65
C TYR A 49 3.32 3.77 -7.27
N ILE A 50 2.43 3.12 -7.99
CA ILE A 50 2.74 1.85 -8.67
C ILE A 50 3.74 2.04 -9.81
N LYS A 51 3.68 3.17 -10.52
CA LYS A 51 4.68 3.54 -11.55
C LYS A 51 6.09 3.74 -10.99
N GLN A 52 6.24 3.97 -9.68
CA GLN A 52 7.55 4.06 -9.03
C GLN A 52 8.13 2.69 -8.68
N LEU A 53 7.31 1.64 -8.69
CA LEU A 53 7.79 0.28 -8.46
C LEU A 53 8.50 -0.24 -9.71
N PRO A 54 9.66 -0.90 -9.56
CA PRO A 54 10.31 -1.57 -10.67
C PRO A 54 9.48 -2.78 -11.12
N GLY A 55 9.37 -2.96 -12.44
CA GLY A 55 8.49 -3.95 -13.05
C GLY A 55 7.07 -3.40 -13.18
N ASN A 56 6.52 -3.44 -14.40
CA ASN A 56 5.24 -2.85 -14.82
C ASN A 56 4.03 -3.40 -14.04
N SER A 57 3.95 -3.09 -12.76
CA SER A 57 2.98 -3.61 -11.82
C SER A 57 1.61 -3.00 -12.13
N ASN A 58 0.58 -3.85 -12.21
CA ASN A 58 -0.76 -3.40 -12.55
C ASN A 58 -1.58 -3.17 -11.27
N LEU A 59 -2.18 -1.98 -11.15
CA LEU A 59 -2.99 -1.62 -9.99
C LEU A 59 -4.22 -2.53 -9.80
N CYS A 60 -4.82 -3.01 -10.89
CA CYS A 60 -5.96 -3.94 -10.86
C CYS A 60 -5.54 -5.32 -10.34
N GLU A 61 -4.36 -5.82 -10.74
CA GLU A 61 -3.81 -7.07 -10.22
C GLU A 61 -3.57 -6.96 -8.71
N LEU A 62 -2.95 -5.87 -8.26
CA LEU A 62 -2.72 -5.61 -6.83
C LEU A 62 -4.02 -5.55 -6.03
N GLN A 63 -5.07 -4.94 -6.60
CA GLN A 63 -6.40 -4.92 -6.00
C GLN A 63 -6.95 -6.33 -5.81
N LYS A 64 -6.92 -7.14 -6.88
CA LYS A 64 -7.44 -8.50 -6.87
C LYS A 64 -6.72 -9.38 -5.86
N ILE A 65 -5.39 -9.33 -5.84
CA ILE A 65 -4.57 -10.10 -4.89
C ILE A 65 -4.92 -9.72 -3.45
N THR A 66 -5.03 -8.42 -3.16
CA THR A 66 -5.35 -7.92 -1.82
C THR A 66 -6.75 -8.35 -1.37
N LEU A 67 -7.73 -8.28 -2.28
CA LEU A 67 -9.11 -8.69 -1.99
C LEU A 67 -9.19 -10.20 -1.73
N MET A 68 -8.53 -11.03 -2.55
CA MET A 68 -8.46 -12.48 -2.35
C MET A 68 -7.78 -12.84 -1.03
N GLY A 69 -6.66 -12.20 -0.69
CA GLY A 69 -5.97 -12.41 0.59
C GLY A 69 -6.84 -12.04 1.79
N THR A 70 -7.60 -10.96 1.68
CA THR A 70 -8.55 -10.51 2.71
C THR A 70 -9.71 -11.49 2.86
N ALA A 71 -10.30 -11.92 1.74
CA ALA A 71 -11.38 -12.92 1.74
C ALA A 71 -10.92 -14.26 2.34
N HIS A 72 -9.71 -14.71 1.99
CA HIS A 72 -9.13 -15.92 2.56
C HIS A 72 -8.89 -15.80 4.08
N THR A 73 -8.35 -14.67 4.54
CA THR A 73 -8.14 -14.40 5.97
C THR A 73 -9.47 -14.38 6.72
N LEU A 74 -10.49 -13.74 6.13
CA LEU A 74 -11.83 -13.71 6.69
C LEU A 74 -12.43 -15.12 6.77
N TRP A 75 -12.29 -15.94 5.72
CA TRP A 75 -12.72 -17.33 5.75
C TRP A 75 -12.03 -18.13 6.86
N LYS A 76 -10.72 -17.99 7.05
CA LYS A 76 -10.03 -18.67 8.16
C LYS A 76 -10.51 -18.21 9.53
N ALA A 77 -10.86 -16.92 9.67
CA ALA A 77 -11.36 -16.38 10.93
C ALA A 77 -12.82 -16.79 11.22
N LEU A 78 -13.63 -16.97 10.18
CA LEU A 78 -15.04 -17.38 10.27
C LEU A 78 -15.23 -18.89 10.26
N SER A 79 -14.24 -19.65 9.80
CA SER A 79 -14.25 -21.11 9.88
C SER A 79 -14.11 -21.53 11.33
N ILE A 80 -15.26 -21.81 11.96
CA ILE A 80 -15.40 -22.61 13.18
C ILE A 80 -15.08 -24.06 12.85
#